data_AF-A0A5D2TC41-F1
#
_entry.id   AF-A0A5D2TC41-F1
#
_cell.length_a   1.000
_cell.length_b   1.000
_cell.length_c   1.000
_cell.angle_alpha   90.00
_cell.angle_beta   90.00
_cell.angle_gamma   90.00
#
_symmetry.space_group_name_H-M   'P 1'
#
loop_
_entity.id
_entity.type
_entity.pdbx_description
1 polymer ?
#
loop_
_entity_poly.entity_id
_entity_poly.type
_entity_poly.pdbx_seq_one_letter_code
_entity_poly.pdbx_strand_id
1 'polypeptide(L)'
;MHVLPDSFNDLMSGCLPENPWRKFPFTTFVAMLSAVLTLMVDSFAMSVYKKRCGKALMADANNGGGLENTNVVPIDNFEHGHSHSLEMNDDVSSQLLRHRVIAQVLELGIVVHSVVIGLAMGASGNQCTIRSLIAALCFHQMFEGMGLGGCILQAEYEIKMKAIMVFFFSATTPLGIVLGIGLSKVYSETSPTSLMVVGLLNACSAGLLNYMALVDLLAADFLGPKLQTNMKLQAWSYVAVLLGAGFMSLMAKWA
;
A
#
# COMPACT_ATOMS: atom_id res chain seq x y z
N MET A 1 4.84 -6.44 12.01
CA MET A 1 5.65 -6.88 13.16
C MET A 1 5.40 -6.07 14.42
N HIS A 2 5.28 -4.73 14.39
CA HIS A 2 5.00 -3.92 15.58
C HIS A 2 3.50 -3.62 15.77
N VAL A 3 2.81 -3.16 14.72
CA VAL A 3 1.39 -2.74 14.76
C VAL A 3 0.41 -3.82 15.23
N LEU A 4 0.64 -5.06 14.80
CA LEU A 4 -0.30 -6.16 15.09
C LEU A 4 -0.24 -6.55 16.59
N PRO A 5 0.95 -6.74 17.21
CA PRO A 5 1.06 -6.82 18.66
C PRO A 5 0.45 -5.64 19.43
N ASP A 6 0.64 -4.41 18.97
CA ASP A 6 0.08 -3.23 19.63
C ASP A 6 -1.45 -3.29 19.66
N SER A 7 -2.08 -3.65 18.54
CA SER A 7 -3.51 -3.90 18.48
C SER A 7 -3.98 -4.98 19.46
N PHE A 8 -3.22 -6.07 19.62
CA PHE A 8 -3.54 -7.10 20.60
C PHE A 8 -3.45 -6.56 22.02
N ASN A 9 -2.41 -5.79 22.34
CA ASN A 9 -2.23 -5.20 23.67
C ASN A 9 -3.38 -4.24 24.02
N ASP A 10 -3.82 -3.43 23.05
CA ASP A 10 -4.89 -2.47 23.25
C ASP A 10 -6.26 -3.16 23.43
N LEU A 11 -6.62 -4.08 22.51
CA LEU A 11 -7.94 -4.72 22.50
C LEU A 11 -8.09 -5.83 23.56
N MET A 12 -6.99 -6.40 24.04
CA MET A 12 -6.99 -7.41 25.13
C MET A 12 -6.69 -6.82 26.50
N SER A 13 -6.53 -5.49 26.59
CA SER A 13 -6.24 -4.77 27.82
C SER A 13 -7.26 -5.06 28.93
N GLY A 14 -6.79 -5.11 30.18
CA GLY A 14 -7.64 -5.28 31.36
C GLY A 14 -8.57 -4.10 31.63
N CYS A 15 -8.37 -2.96 30.95
CA CYS A 15 -9.24 -1.80 31.02
C CYS A 15 -10.53 -1.96 30.19
N LEU A 16 -10.62 -2.99 29.34
CA LEU A 16 -11.81 -3.30 28.54
C LEU A 16 -12.65 -4.41 29.18
N PRO A 17 -14.00 -4.38 29.03
CA PRO A 17 -14.86 -5.43 29.53
C PRO A 17 -14.56 -6.76 28.83
N GLU A 18 -14.63 -7.85 29.58
CA GLU A 18 -14.28 -9.20 29.09
C GLU A 18 -15.14 -9.62 27.88
N ASN A 19 -16.43 -9.27 27.89
CA ASN A 19 -17.31 -9.40 26.74
C ASN A 19 -17.49 -8.03 26.04
N PRO A 20 -17.37 -7.93 24.70
CA PRO A 20 -16.95 -8.97 23.75
C PRO A 20 -15.42 -9.05 23.56
N TRP A 21 -14.66 -8.08 24.06
CA TRP A 21 -13.28 -7.79 23.63
C TRP A 21 -12.27 -8.91 23.87
N ARG A 22 -12.39 -9.63 24.99
CA ARG A 22 -11.44 -10.72 25.32
C ARG A 22 -11.91 -12.09 24.84
N LYS A 23 -13.16 -12.21 24.37
CA LYS A 23 -13.72 -13.47 23.86
C LYS A 23 -13.64 -13.60 22.34
N PHE A 24 -13.70 -12.49 21.62
CA PHE A 24 -13.63 -12.48 20.17
C PHE A 24 -12.32 -11.84 19.71
N PRO A 25 -11.56 -12.46 18.78
CA PRO A 25 -10.27 -11.94 18.35
C PRO A 25 -10.44 -10.79 17.34
N PHE A 26 -10.87 -9.62 17.84
CA PHE A 26 -11.13 -8.43 17.03
C PHE A 26 -9.91 -7.99 16.21
N THR A 27 -8.70 -8.05 16.79
CA THR A 27 -7.46 -7.72 16.08
C THR A 27 -7.31 -8.50 14.78
N THR A 28 -7.42 -9.84 14.84
CA THR A 28 -7.26 -10.67 13.63
C THR A 28 -8.43 -10.52 12.68
N PHE A 29 -9.66 -10.40 13.21
CA PHE A 29 -10.85 -10.23 12.38
C PHE A 29 -10.77 -8.95 11.55
N VAL A 30 -10.45 -7.82 12.19
CA VAL A 30 -10.34 -6.52 11.53
C VAL A 30 -9.14 -6.47 10.58
N ALA A 31 -8.01 -7.08 10.94
CA ALA A 31 -6.87 -7.19 10.03
C ALA A 31 -7.22 -7.98 8.76
N MET A 32 -7.88 -9.14 8.90
CA MET A 32 -8.32 -9.93 7.74
C MET A 32 -9.37 -9.20 6.90
N LEU A 33 -10.35 -8.56 7.54
CA LEU A 33 -11.36 -7.77 6.86
C LEU A 33 -10.73 -6.62 6.07
N SER A 34 -9.77 -5.92 6.68
CA SER A 34 -9.01 -4.84 6.03
C SER A 34 -8.27 -5.34 4.80
N ALA A 35 -7.53 -6.46 4.90
CA ALA A 35 -6.83 -7.06 3.77
C ALA A 35 -7.78 -7.42 2.61
N VAL A 36 -8.96 -7.97 2.90
CA VAL A 36 -9.98 -8.29 1.89
C VAL A 36 -10.55 -7.02 1.26
N LEU A 37 -10.82 -5.99 2.06
CA LEU A 37 -11.30 -4.71 1.54
C LEU A 37 -10.25 -4.03 0.65
N THR A 38 -8.96 -4.11 1.00
CA THR A 38 -7.86 -3.62 0.16
C THR A 38 -7.83 -4.37 -1.19
N LEU A 39 -7.91 -5.71 -1.17
CA LEU A 39 -8.03 -6.51 -2.38
C LEU A 39 -9.23 -6.10 -3.25
N MET A 40 -10.39 -5.85 -2.63
CA MET A 40 -11.58 -5.40 -3.33
C MET A 40 -11.33 -4.05 -4.01
N VAL A 41 -10.72 -3.09 -3.31
CA VAL A 41 -10.38 -1.78 -3.86
C VAL A 41 -9.44 -1.91 -5.06
N ASP A 42 -8.38 -2.71 -4.96
CA ASP A 42 -7.44 -2.90 -6.07
C ASP A 42 -8.09 -3.58 -7.27
N SER A 43 -8.90 -4.61 -7.01
CA SER A 43 -9.62 -5.35 -8.06
C SER A 43 -10.61 -4.44 -8.79
N PHE A 44 -11.38 -3.64 -8.05
CA PHE A 44 -12.32 -2.69 -8.64
C PHE A 44 -11.62 -1.56 -9.37
N ALA A 45 -10.53 -1.00 -8.81
CA ALA A 45 -9.73 0.02 -9.47
C ALA A 45 -9.24 -0.51 -10.83
N MET A 46 -8.54 -1.65 -10.83
CA MET A 46 -8.04 -2.27 -12.06
C MET A 46 -9.15 -2.57 -13.07
N SER A 47 -10.31 -3.05 -12.62
CA SER A 47 -11.47 -3.34 -13.49
C SER A 47 -12.07 -2.09 -14.13
N VAL A 48 -12.22 -1.00 -13.36
CA VAL A 48 -12.72 0.29 -13.87
C VAL A 48 -11.74 0.88 -14.87
N TYR A 49 -10.43 0.81 -14.58
CA TYR A 49 -9.40 1.33 -15.47
C TYR A 49 -9.32 0.54 -16.79
N LYS A 50 -9.34 -0.79 -16.74
CA LYS A 50 -9.36 -1.64 -17.94
C LYS A 50 -10.57 -1.33 -18.83
N LYS A 51 -11.76 -1.13 -18.23
CA LYS A 51 -12.96 -0.72 -18.98
C LYS A 51 -12.84 0.67 -19.62
N ARG A 52 -12.22 1.64 -18.93
CA ARG A 52 -12.02 2.98 -19.48
C ARG A 52 -11.01 3.00 -20.62
N CYS A 53 -9.90 2.25 -20.48
CA CYS A 53 -8.89 2.12 -21.54
C CYS A 53 -9.47 1.44 -22.78
N GLY A 54 -10.18 0.32 -22.61
CA GLY A 54 -10.86 -0.36 -23.71
C GLY A 54 -11.89 0.51 -24.44
N LYS A 55 -12.65 1.35 -23.69
CA LYS A 55 -13.59 2.31 -24.31
C LYS A 55 -12.88 3.44 -25.06
N ALA A 56 -11.76 3.95 -24.55
CA ALA A 56 -10.98 4.98 -25.22
C ALA A 56 -10.41 4.48 -26.55
N LEU A 57 -9.87 3.26 -26.57
CA LEU A 57 -9.38 2.59 -27.78
C LEU A 57 -10.49 2.38 -28.83
N MET A 58 -11.69 1.97 -28.40
CA MET A 58 -12.83 1.83 -29.31
C MET A 58 -13.35 3.18 -29.84
N ALA A 59 -13.27 4.25 -29.04
CA ALA A 59 -13.64 5.58 -29.47
C ALA A 59 -12.64 6.15 -30.50
N ASP A 60 -11.34 5.88 -30.33
CA ASP A 60 -10.29 6.34 -31.25
C ASP A 60 -10.34 5.57 -32.59
N ALA A 61 -10.61 4.26 -32.55
CA ALA A 61 -10.84 3.46 -33.75
C ALA A 61 -12.06 3.94 -34.56
N ASN A 62 -13.09 4.46 -33.89
CA ASN A 62 -14.29 4.98 -34.56
C ASN A 62 -14.11 6.42 -35.09
N ASN A 63 -13.15 7.18 -34.58
CA ASN A 63 -12.84 8.54 -35.03
C ASN A 63 -11.72 8.60 -36.10
N GLY A 64 -10.92 7.54 -36.27
CA GLY A 64 -9.87 7.44 -37.29
C GLY A 64 -10.37 7.11 -38.71
N GLY A 65 -11.68 6.90 -38.90
CA GLY A 65 -12.29 6.50 -40.19
C GLY A 65 -12.58 7.66 -41.15
N GLY A 66 -11.61 8.54 -41.39
CA GLY A 66 -11.83 9.72 -42.23
C GLY A 66 -10.67 10.08 -43.15
N LEU A 67 -10.47 9.33 -44.24
CA LEU A 67 -10.31 9.90 -45.60
C LEU A 67 -10.29 8.83 -46.71
N GLU A 68 -10.92 9.21 -47.83
CA GLU A 68 -10.85 8.68 -49.21
C GLU A 68 -11.89 7.65 -49.67
N ASN A 69 -12.96 8.21 -50.25
CA ASN A 69 -13.66 7.63 -51.39
C ASN A 69 -12.67 7.40 -52.56
N THR A 70 -12.55 6.16 -53.03
CA THR A 70 -12.45 5.86 -54.47
C THR A 70 -13.01 4.45 -54.71
N ASN A 71 -13.88 4.34 -55.72
CA ASN A 71 -14.57 3.11 -56.13
C ASN A 71 -13.61 2.03 -56.67
N VAL A 72 -14.00 0.75 -56.57
CA VAL A 72 -13.97 -0.34 -57.59
C VAL A 72 -13.62 -1.74 -57.03
N VAL A 73 -14.61 -2.65 -57.08
CA VAL A 73 -14.64 -4.13 -57.22
C VAL A 73 -14.21 -5.05 -56.05
N PRO A 74 -15.02 -6.07 -55.67
CA PRO A 74 -14.64 -7.09 -54.68
C PRO A 74 -13.97 -8.29 -55.37
N ILE A 75 -12.79 -8.68 -54.91
CA ILE A 75 -12.20 -10.00 -55.17
C ILE A 75 -11.58 -10.50 -53.85
N ASP A 76 -11.96 -11.73 -53.49
CA ASP A 76 -11.42 -12.52 -52.40
C ASP A 76 -9.89 -12.53 -52.37
N ASN A 77 -9.29 -12.34 -51.19
CA ASN A 77 -8.09 -13.07 -50.81
C ASN A 77 -7.84 -13.05 -49.30
N PHE A 78 -7.59 -14.26 -48.83
CA PHE A 78 -7.00 -14.67 -47.56
C PHE A 78 -5.68 -13.92 -47.32
N GLU A 79 -5.48 -13.25 -46.17
CA GLU A 79 -4.19 -13.21 -45.47
C GLU A 79 -4.25 -12.51 -44.10
N HIS A 80 -3.50 -13.10 -43.16
CA HIS A 80 -3.16 -12.63 -41.82
C HIS A 80 -2.56 -11.22 -41.83
N GLY A 81 -3.05 -10.30 -40.99
CA GLY A 81 -2.37 -9.02 -40.79
C GLY A 81 -2.89 -8.23 -39.59
N HIS A 82 -2.00 -8.03 -38.60
CA HIS A 82 -1.99 -6.94 -37.61
C HIS A 82 -2.90 -7.05 -36.37
N SER A 83 -2.48 -7.83 -35.36
CA SER A 83 -2.90 -7.64 -33.96
C SER A 83 -1.75 -7.39 -32.96
N HIS A 84 -0.49 -7.67 -33.33
CA HIS A 84 0.61 -7.65 -32.35
C HIS A 84 1.08 -6.25 -31.90
N SER A 85 0.86 -5.18 -32.67
CA SER A 85 1.28 -3.83 -32.27
C SER A 85 0.32 -3.17 -31.28
N LEU A 86 -0.97 -3.57 -31.29
CA LEU A 86 -1.96 -3.09 -30.32
C LEU A 86 -1.84 -3.83 -28.98
N GLU A 87 -1.57 -5.14 -29.00
CA GLU A 87 -1.37 -5.91 -27.77
C GLU A 87 -0.16 -5.43 -26.95
N MET A 88 0.95 -5.06 -27.60
CA MET A 88 2.16 -4.62 -26.90
C MET A 88 2.00 -3.25 -26.23
N ASN A 89 1.27 -2.32 -26.85
CA ASN A 89 0.98 -1.01 -26.25
C ASN A 89 -0.06 -1.10 -25.12
N ASP A 90 -1.05 -2.01 -25.24
CA ASP A 90 -2.04 -2.25 -24.19
C ASP A 90 -1.40 -2.90 -22.96
N ASP A 91 -0.48 -3.87 -23.14
CA ASP A 91 0.23 -4.51 -22.03
C ASP A 91 1.11 -3.51 -21.26
N VAL A 92 1.91 -2.69 -21.95
CA VAL A 92 2.76 -1.67 -21.30
C VAL A 92 1.93 -0.60 -20.57
N SER A 93 0.85 -0.11 -21.20
CA SER A 93 -0.10 0.83 -20.59
C SER A 93 -0.75 0.24 -19.33
N SER A 94 -1.20 -1.02 -19.41
CA SER A 94 -1.84 -1.72 -18.29
C SER A 94 -0.87 -1.97 -17.12
N GLN A 95 0.40 -2.27 -17.42
CA GLN A 95 1.45 -2.42 -16.42
C GLN A 95 1.72 -1.08 -15.73
N LEU A 96 1.90 0.03 -16.47
CA LEU A 96 2.10 1.36 -15.86
C LEU A 96 0.91 1.77 -14.98
N LEU A 97 -0.32 1.51 -15.43
CA LEU A 97 -1.51 1.74 -14.62
C LEU A 97 -1.52 0.91 -13.34
N ARG A 98 -1.09 -0.36 -13.41
CA ARG A 98 -0.94 -1.21 -12.22
C ARG A 98 0.05 -0.62 -11.23
N HIS A 99 1.23 -0.20 -11.67
CA HIS A 99 2.23 0.45 -10.80
C HIS A 99 1.70 1.74 -10.18
N ARG A 100 0.90 2.52 -10.92
CA ARG A 100 0.24 3.73 -10.40
C ARG A 100 -0.78 3.43 -9.31
N VAL A 101 -1.65 2.43 -9.52
CA VAL A 101 -2.63 2.01 -8.51
C VAL A 101 -1.92 1.52 -7.26
N ILE A 102 -0.93 0.62 -7.42
CA ILE A 102 -0.12 0.12 -6.30
C ILE A 102 0.53 1.27 -5.54
N ALA A 103 1.17 2.22 -6.24
CA ALA A 103 1.82 3.37 -5.59
C ALA A 103 0.83 4.24 -4.79
N GLN A 104 -0.39 4.46 -5.30
CA GLN A 104 -1.43 5.23 -4.59
C GLN A 104 -1.99 4.48 -3.38
N VAL A 105 -2.24 3.19 -3.52
CA VAL A 105 -2.81 2.37 -2.42
C VAL A 105 -1.75 2.17 -1.34
N LEU A 106 -0.48 1.98 -1.72
CA LEU A 106 0.65 1.96 -0.81
C LEU A 106 0.78 3.30 -0.06
N GLU A 107 0.74 4.42 -0.77
CA GLU A 107 0.81 5.74 -0.13
C GLU A 107 -0.34 5.96 0.86
N LEU A 108 -1.58 5.62 0.49
CA LEU A 108 -2.74 5.71 1.38
C LEU A 108 -2.53 4.84 2.63
N GLY A 109 -2.01 3.63 2.46
CA GLY A 109 -1.66 2.72 3.56
C GLY A 109 -0.64 3.32 4.51
N ILE A 110 0.43 3.87 3.96
CA ILE A 110 1.51 4.55 4.71
C ILE A 110 0.96 5.77 5.46
N VAL A 111 0.11 6.59 4.83
CA VAL A 111 -0.51 7.75 5.48
C VAL A 111 -1.35 7.32 6.69
N VAL A 112 -2.26 6.35 6.51
CA VAL A 112 -3.09 5.86 7.62
C VAL A 112 -2.23 5.31 8.76
N HIS A 113 -1.23 4.51 8.42
CA HIS A 113 -0.30 3.93 9.38
C HIS A 113 0.49 5.00 10.15
N SER A 114 1.04 5.97 9.42
CA SER A 114 1.86 7.06 9.95
C SER A 114 1.09 7.99 10.89
N VAL A 115 -0.20 8.26 10.62
CA VAL A 115 -1.06 9.04 11.55
C VAL A 115 -1.22 8.31 12.87
N VAL A 116 -1.51 7.02 12.83
CA VAL A 116 -1.79 6.23 14.06
C VAL A 116 -0.53 6.13 14.91
N ILE A 117 0.62 5.85 14.32
CA ILE A 117 1.92 5.85 15.03
C ILE A 117 2.19 7.23 15.63
N GLY A 118 2.04 8.30 14.83
CA GLY A 118 2.31 9.66 15.28
C GLY A 118 1.44 10.04 16.47
N LEU A 119 0.13 9.73 16.40
CA LEU A 119 -0.82 9.97 17.48
C LEU A 119 -0.40 9.27 18.78
N ALA A 120 -0.11 7.96 18.70
CA ALA A 120 0.30 7.15 19.85
C ALA A 120 1.63 7.65 20.46
N MET A 121 2.61 7.99 19.62
CA MET A 121 3.87 8.58 20.08
C MET A 121 3.64 9.93 20.78
N GLY A 122 2.80 10.81 20.21
CA GLY A 122 2.53 12.13 20.76
C GLY A 122 1.72 12.11 22.06
N ALA A 123 0.91 11.08 22.26
CA ALA A 123 0.14 10.85 23.49
C ALA A 123 0.97 10.16 24.60
N SER A 124 2.11 9.55 24.26
CA SER A 124 2.98 8.88 25.22
C SER A 124 3.58 9.84 26.26
N GLY A 125 3.59 9.43 27.53
CA GLY A 125 4.11 10.24 28.65
C GLY A 125 5.53 9.88 29.12
N ASN A 126 6.13 8.78 28.63
CA ASN A 126 7.41 8.28 29.14
C ASN A 126 8.59 8.74 28.27
N GLN A 127 9.42 9.64 28.80
CA GLN A 127 10.58 10.21 28.07
C GLN A 127 11.60 9.17 27.61
N CYS A 128 11.83 8.09 28.38
CA CYS A 128 12.76 7.03 27.97
C CYS A 128 12.22 6.25 26.76
N THR A 129 10.92 5.95 26.78
CA THR A 129 10.22 5.26 25.70
C THR A 129 10.15 6.13 24.44
N ILE A 130 9.81 7.41 24.58
CA ILE A 130 9.78 8.36 23.45
C ILE A 130 11.14 8.46 22.76
N ARG A 131 12.23 8.56 23.52
CA ARG A 131 13.58 8.68 22.93
C ARG A 131 13.97 7.43 22.13
N SER A 132 13.67 6.24 22.65
CA SER A 132 13.91 4.98 21.93
C SER A 132 13.04 4.89 20.68
N LEU A 133 11.75 5.17 20.82
CA LEU A 133 10.76 5.14 19.73
C LEU A 133 11.10 6.11 18.61
N ILE A 134 11.52 7.35 18.89
CA ILE A 134 11.92 8.31 17.86
C ILE A 134 13.08 7.76 17.02
N ALA A 135 14.10 7.21 17.68
CA ALA A 135 15.24 6.63 16.97
C ALA A 135 14.79 5.43 16.12
N ALA A 136 13.91 4.57 16.63
CA ALA A 136 13.38 3.42 15.90
C ALA A 136 12.53 3.86 14.71
N LEU A 137 11.68 4.89 14.88
CA LEU A 137 10.85 5.46 13.82
C LEU A 137 11.68 6.11 12.73
N CYS A 138 12.79 6.79 13.04
CA CYS A 138 13.66 7.34 11.99
C CYS A 138 14.19 6.24 11.05
N PHE A 139 14.64 5.11 11.59
CA PHE A 139 15.07 3.98 10.77
C PHE A 139 13.88 3.34 10.05
N HIS A 140 12.74 3.15 10.71
CA HIS A 140 11.52 2.62 10.09
C HIS A 140 11.09 3.44 8.88
N GLN A 141 10.94 4.75 9.07
CA GLN A 141 10.53 5.70 8.04
C GLN A 141 11.54 5.76 6.90
N MET A 142 12.83 5.58 7.18
CA MET A 142 13.86 5.49 6.14
C MET A 142 13.61 4.29 5.20
N PHE A 143 13.30 3.11 5.73
CA PHE A 143 13.04 1.92 4.91
C PHE A 143 11.67 1.98 4.21
N GLU A 144 10.64 2.48 4.89
CA GLU A 144 9.32 2.70 4.30
C GLU A 144 9.39 3.72 3.14
N GLY A 145 10.18 4.79 3.32
CA GLY A 145 10.42 5.80 2.29
C GLY A 145 11.19 5.28 1.08
N MET A 146 12.17 4.39 1.29
CA MET A 146 12.85 3.71 0.18
C MET A 146 11.89 2.81 -0.62
N GLY A 147 10.99 2.09 0.05
CA GLY A 147 9.97 1.26 -0.60
C GLY A 147 8.97 2.07 -1.42
N LEU A 148 8.41 3.14 -0.83
CA LEU A 148 7.51 4.06 -1.53
C LEU A 148 8.21 4.75 -2.70
N GLY A 149 9.46 5.20 -2.51
CA GLY A 149 10.27 5.81 -3.57
C GLY A 149 10.44 4.89 -4.78
N GLY A 150 10.68 3.59 -4.54
CA GLY A 150 10.71 2.57 -5.60
C GLY A 150 9.39 2.50 -6.39
N CYS A 151 8.24 2.49 -5.71
CA CYS A 151 6.93 2.44 -6.35
C CYS A 151 6.63 3.72 -7.15
N ILE A 152 6.98 4.89 -6.61
CA ILE A 152 6.82 6.19 -7.28
C ILE A 152 7.66 6.25 -8.57
N LEU A 153 8.88 5.69 -8.54
CA LEU A 153 9.75 5.61 -9.72
C LEU A 153 9.17 4.71 -10.79
N GLN A 154 8.60 3.55 -10.42
CA GLN A 154 7.97 2.61 -11.35
C GLN A 154 6.64 3.13 -11.93
N ALA A 155 5.92 3.99 -11.20
CA ALA A 155 4.65 4.57 -11.64
C ALA A 155 4.80 5.67 -12.71
N GLU A 156 6.04 6.09 -13.02
CA GLU A 156 6.39 7.14 -13.99
C GLU A 156 5.51 8.40 -13.86
N TYR A 157 5.34 8.86 -12.62
CA TYR A 157 4.57 10.06 -12.34
C TYR A 157 5.28 11.35 -12.77
N GLU A 158 4.48 12.34 -13.15
CA GLU A 158 4.91 13.73 -13.29
C GLU A 158 5.51 14.25 -11.98
N ILE A 159 6.49 15.17 -12.07
CA ILE A 159 7.21 15.72 -10.91
C ILE A 159 6.24 16.30 -9.87
N LYS A 160 5.14 16.91 -10.31
CA LYS A 160 4.10 17.46 -9.42
C LYS A 160 3.50 16.38 -8.52
N MET A 161 3.12 15.24 -9.09
CA MET A 161 2.55 14.13 -8.32
C MET A 161 3.61 13.53 -7.40
N LYS A 162 4.84 13.30 -7.89
CA LYS A 162 5.95 12.82 -7.06
C LYS A 162 6.18 13.73 -5.85
N ALA A 163 6.15 15.05 -6.04
CA ALA A 163 6.32 16.02 -4.97
C ALA A 163 5.16 15.99 -3.95
N ILE A 164 3.91 15.86 -4.42
CA ILE A 164 2.74 15.70 -3.55
C ILE A 164 2.87 14.44 -2.69
N MET A 165 3.28 13.32 -3.30
CA MET A 165 3.37 12.05 -2.56
C MET A 165 4.47 12.10 -1.49
N VAL A 166 5.64 12.63 -1.84
CA VAL A 166 6.75 12.83 -0.89
C VAL A 166 6.36 13.81 0.22
N PHE A 167 5.58 14.84 -0.09
CA PHE A 167 5.07 15.79 0.91
C PHE A 167 4.17 15.09 1.93
N PHE A 168 3.18 14.31 1.48
CA PHE A 168 2.28 13.58 2.39
C PHE A 168 3.05 12.55 3.23
N PHE A 169 3.96 11.80 2.62
CA PHE A 169 4.85 10.87 3.33
C PHE A 169 5.63 11.56 4.46
N SER A 170 6.25 12.73 4.18
CA SER A 170 7.05 13.46 5.15
C SER A 170 6.22 14.17 6.23
N ALA A 171 5.05 14.70 5.87
CA ALA A 171 4.26 15.55 6.77
C ALA A 171 3.36 14.76 7.72
N THR A 172 2.96 13.54 7.34
CA THR A 172 1.91 12.81 8.06
C THR A 172 2.33 12.40 9.48
N THR A 173 3.53 11.83 9.66
CA THR A 173 4.00 11.42 11.00
C THR A 173 4.19 12.60 11.95
N PRO A 174 4.86 13.71 11.57
CA PRO A 174 4.94 14.92 12.41
C PRO A 174 3.57 15.51 12.76
N LEU A 175 2.63 15.56 11.81
CA LEU A 175 1.27 16.04 12.08
C LEU A 175 0.54 15.11 13.07
N GLY A 176 0.70 13.79 12.91
CA GLY A 176 0.19 12.80 13.87
C GLY A 176 0.73 13.03 15.28
N ILE A 177 2.04 13.29 15.43
CA ILE A 177 2.68 13.59 16.72
C ILE A 177 2.09 14.87 17.34
N VAL A 178 1.98 15.95 16.56
CA VAL A 178 1.40 17.21 17.04
C VAL A 178 -0.06 17.00 17.50
N LEU A 179 -0.84 16.25 16.72
CA LEU A 179 -2.21 15.88 17.10
C LEU A 179 -2.23 15.03 18.38
N GLY A 180 -1.33 14.06 18.52
CA GLY A 180 -1.18 13.25 19.73
C GLY A 180 -0.88 14.08 20.96
N ILE A 181 0.06 15.03 20.86
CA ILE A 181 0.39 15.97 21.93
C ILE A 181 -0.83 16.84 22.28
N GLY A 182 -1.54 17.37 21.27
CA GLY A 182 -2.72 18.20 21.48
C GLY A 182 -3.87 17.45 22.17
N LEU A 183 -4.03 16.16 21.84
CA LEU A 183 -5.06 15.31 22.42
C LEU A 183 -4.63 14.64 23.73
N SER A 184 -3.35 14.65 24.11
CA SER A 184 -2.81 13.98 25.30
C SER A 184 -3.49 14.36 26.63
N LYS A 185 -4.16 15.52 26.70
CA LYS A 185 -4.92 15.95 27.88
C LYS A 185 -6.31 15.32 28.00
N VAL A 186 -6.88 14.88 26.89
CA VAL A 186 -8.22 14.26 26.81
C VAL A 186 -8.11 12.76 26.55
N TYR A 187 -7.03 12.35 25.88
CA TYR A 187 -6.70 10.99 25.53
C TYR A 187 -5.75 10.41 26.57
N SER A 188 -6.23 9.47 27.37
CA SER A 188 -5.38 8.63 28.22
C SER A 188 -5.20 7.28 27.54
N GLU A 189 -3.96 6.80 27.45
CA GLU A 189 -3.58 5.46 26.96
C GLU A 189 -4.33 4.31 27.67
N THR A 190 -4.95 4.57 28.82
CA THR A 190 -5.71 3.58 29.60
C THR A 190 -7.22 3.71 29.44
N SER A 191 -7.69 4.72 28.70
CA SER A 191 -9.12 4.94 28.50
C SER A 191 -9.70 3.88 27.56
N PRO A 192 -10.86 3.25 27.90
CA PRO A 192 -11.50 2.25 27.06
C PRO A 192 -11.71 2.69 25.60
N THR A 193 -12.13 3.95 25.39
CA THR A 193 -12.35 4.50 24.05
C THR A 193 -11.05 4.64 23.26
N SER A 194 -9.97 5.02 23.95
CA SER A 194 -8.63 5.16 23.38
C SER A 194 -8.13 3.81 22.86
N LEU A 195 -8.16 2.80 23.74
CA LEU A 195 -7.74 1.43 23.46
C LEU A 195 -8.56 0.81 22.32
N MET A 196 -9.88 1.03 22.31
CA MET A 196 -10.74 0.55 21.22
C MET A 196 -10.38 1.18 19.88
N VAL A 197 -10.26 2.51 19.82
CA VAL A 197 -10.02 3.22 18.55
C VAL A 197 -8.63 2.91 18.01
N VAL A 198 -7.58 3.02 18.83
CA VAL A 198 -6.20 2.76 18.39
C VAL A 198 -5.99 1.28 18.11
N GLY A 199 -6.55 0.39 18.94
CA GLY A 199 -6.48 -1.04 18.71
C GLY A 199 -7.14 -1.48 17.39
N LEU A 200 -8.31 -0.92 17.05
CA LEU A 200 -8.99 -1.21 15.78
C LEU A 200 -8.27 -0.58 14.57
N LEU A 201 -7.76 0.65 14.70
CA LEU A 201 -6.99 1.31 13.64
C LEU A 201 -5.66 0.58 13.38
N ASN A 202 -4.98 0.13 14.43
CA ASN A 202 -3.78 -0.70 14.33
C ASN A 202 -4.09 -2.05 13.65
N ALA A 203 -5.18 -2.72 14.02
CA ALA A 203 -5.61 -3.95 13.34
C ALA A 203 -5.86 -3.71 11.85
N CYS A 204 -6.59 -2.64 11.52
CA CYS A 204 -6.92 -2.27 10.15
C CYS A 204 -5.64 -1.96 9.33
N SER A 205 -4.76 -1.13 9.89
CA SER A 205 -3.47 -0.77 9.27
C SER A 205 -2.58 -2.00 9.06
N ALA A 206 -2.50 -2.91 10.04
CA ALA A 206 -1.74 -4.16 9.91
C ALA A 206 -2.27 -5.05 8.78
N GLY A 207 -3.60 -5.16 8.64
CA GLY A 207 -4.24 -5.90 7.55
C GLY A 207 -3.91 -5.33 6.17
N LEU A 208 -4.07 -4.02 6.02
CA LEU A 208 -3.77 -3.30 4.79
C LEU A 208 -2.29 -3.45 4.40
N LEU A 209 -1.37 -3.17 5.32
CA LEU A 209 0.07 -3.23 5.05
C LEU A 209 0.54 -4.66 4.76
N ASN A 210 -0.07 -5.68 5.38
CA ASN A 210 0.26 -7.07 5.10
C ASN A 210 -0.18 -7.47 3.69
N TYR A 211 -1.38 -7.05 3.27
CA TYR A 211 -1.83 -7.25 1.90
C TYR A 211 -0.91 -6.51 0.91
N MET A 212 -0.59 -5.24 1.15
CA MET A 212 0.33 -4.45 0.32
C MET A 212 1.70 -5.11 0.18
N ALA A 213 2.29 -5.57 1.29
CA ALA A 213 3.60 -6.20 1.27
C ALA A 213 3.60 -7.51 0.49
N LEU A 214 2.62 -8.39 0.75
CA LEU A 214 2.61 -9.74 0.17
C LEU A 214 2.11 -9.74 -1.28
N VAL A 215 1.04 -9.02 -1.58
CA VAL A 215 0.34 -9.09 -2.87
C VAL A 215 0.88 -8.03 -3.82
N ASP A 216 0.86 -6.77 -3.39
CA ASP A 216 1.16 -5.65 -4.30
C ASP A 216 2.65 -5.46 -4.56
N LEU A 217 3.51 -5.83 -3.61
CA LEU A 217 4.96 -5.73 -3.77
C LEU A 217 5.60 -7.09 -4.04
N LEU A 218 5.58 -8.01 -3.07
CA LEU A 218 6.33 -9.26 -3.18
C LEU A 218 5.79 -10.17 -4.29
N ALA A 219 4.48 -10.41 -4.36
CA ALA A 219 3.94 -11.27 -5.42
C ALA A 219 4.13 -10.62 -6.79
N ALA A 220 3.92 -9.31 -6.92
CA ALA A 220 4.14 -8.58 -8.18
C ALA A 220 5.59 -8.68 -8.69
N ASP A 221 6.59 -8.56 -7.82
CA ASP A 221 8.00 -8.63 -8.18
C ASP A 221 8.48 -10.08 -8.41
N PHE A 222 8.15 -11.00 -7.50
CA PHE A 222 8.65 -12.38 -7.55
C PHE A 222 7.96 -13.23 -8.61
N LEU A 223 6.69 -12.98 -8.91
CA LEU A 223 5.98 -13.66 -10.00
C LEU A 223 6.17 -12.96 -11.35
N GLY A 224 6.90 -11.83 -11.37
CA GLY A 224 7.24 -11.11 -12.58
C GLY A 224 8.28 -11.84 -13.45
N PRO A 225 8.30 -11.59 -14.77
CA PRO A 225 9.17 -12.30 -15.71
C PRO A 225 10.67 -12.10 -15.41
N LYS A 226 11.06 -10.95 -14.84
CA LYS A 226 12.46 -10.64 -14.50
C LYS A 226 13.06 -11.61 -13.48
N LEU A 227 12.35 -11.89 -12.39
CA LEU A 227 12.81 -12.81 -11.35
C LEU A 227 12.60 -14.28 -11.75
N GLN A 228 11.46 -14.60 -12.36
CA GLN A 228 11.15 -15.97 -12.80
C GLN A 228 12.14 -16.51 -13.84
N THR A 229 12.75 -15.64 -14.67
CA THR A 229 13.74 -16.05 -15.67
C THR A 229 15.15 -16.23 -15.08
N ASN A 230 15.43 -15.69 -13.89
CA ASN A 230 16.78 -15.70 -13.30
C ASN A 230 16.76 -16.20 -11.85
N MET A 231 16.94 -17.51 -11.68
CA MET A 231 16.94 -18.16 -10.37
C MET A 231 18.00 -17.63 -9.40
N LYS A 232 19.16 -17.18 -9.88
CA LYS A 232 20.20 -16.59 -9.02
C LYS A 232 19.73 -15.26 -8.45
N LEU A 233 19.14 -14.41 -9.28
CA LEU A 233 18.58 -13.13 -8.84
C LEU A 233 17.43 -13.35 -7.85
N GLN A 234 16.52 -14.28 -8.17
CA GLN A 234 15.40 -14.64 -7.29
C GLN A 234 15.86 -15.11 -5.90
N ALA A 235 16.90 -15.94 -5.83
CA ALA A 235 17.47 -16.39 -4.55
C ALA A 235 18.04 -15.21 -3.73
N TRP A 236 18.81 -14.31 -4.37
CA TRP A 236 19.32 -13.10 -3.71
C TRP A 236 18.20 -12.17 -3.24
N SER A 237 17.13 -12.03 -4.04
CA SER A 237 15.94 -11.27 -3.65
C SER A 237 15.26 -11.86 -2.41
N TYR A 238 15.11 -13.19 -2.32
CA TYR A 238 14.56 -13.81 -1.09
C TYR A 238 15.43 -13.55 0.14
N VAL A 239 16.76 -13.66 0.00
CA VAL A 239 17.69 -13.33 1.09
C VAL A 239 17.51 -11.87 1.52
N ALA A 240 17.40 -10.94 0.58
CA ALA A 240 17.18 -9.52 0.87
C ALA A 240 15.85 -9.29 1.61
N VAL A 241 14.76 -9.95 1.20
CA VAL A 241 13.45 -9.87 1.88
C VAL A 241 13.54 -10.39 3.31
N LEU A 242 14.19 -11.53 3.53
CA LEU A 242 14.37 -12.09 4.87
C LEU A 242 15.24 -11.21 5.76
N LEU A 243 16.31 -10.62 5.21
CA LEU A 243 17.15 -9.65 5.93
C LEU A 243 16.35 -8.40 6.31
N GLY A 244 15.53 -7.87 5.39
CA GLY A 244 14.63 -6.75 5.66
C GLY A 244 13.63 -7.08 6.78
N ALA A 245 12.95 -8.21 6.69
CA ALA A 245 12.01 -8.68 7.72
C ALA A 245 12.70 -8.88 9.08
N GLY A 246 13.91 -9.43 9.09
CA GLY A 246 14.74 -9.57 10.29
C GLY A 246 15.11 -8.23 10.91
N PHE A 247 15.54 -7.26 10.10
CA PHE A 247 15.87 -5.91 10.57
C PHE A 247 14.64 -5.19 11.15
N MET A 248 13.49 -5.26 10.46
CA MET A 248 12.24 -4.68 10.96
C MET A 248 11.79 -5.33 12.28
N SER A 249 12.04 -6.63 12.46
CA SER A 249 11.73 -7.35 13.70
C SER A 249 12.67 -6.94 14.85
N LEU A 250 13.95 -6.72 14.56
CA LEU A 250 14.91 -6.23 15.56
C LEU A 250 14.53 -4.82 16.03
N MET A 251 14.15 -3.93 15.11
CA MET A 251 13.66 -2.60 15.46
C MET A 251 12.41 -2.66 16.33
N ALA A 252 11.46 -3.53 16.00
CA ALA A 252 10.24 -3.70 16.80
C ALA A 252 10.50 -4.21 18.22
N LYS A 253 11.57 -4.98 18.44
CA LYS A 253 11.99 -5.42 19.78
C LYS A 253 12.70 -4.31 20.56
N TRP A 254 13.33 -3.37 19.86
CA TRP A 254 14.15 -2.32 20.44
C TRP A 254 13.36 -1.03 20.75
N ALA A 255 12.32 -0.77 19.96
CA ALA A 255 11.31 0.27 20.19
C ALA A 255 10.51 0.00 21.48
#